data_AF-A0A5C7MSN5-F1
#
_entry.id   AF-A0A5C7MSN5-F1
#
_cell.length_a   1.000
_cell.length_b   1.000
_cell.length_c   1.000
_cell.angle_alpha   90.00
_cell.angle_beta   90.00
_cell.angle_gamma   90.00
#
_symmetry.space_group_name_H-M   'P 1'
#
loop_
_entity.id
_entity.type
_entity.pdbx_description
1 polymer ?
#
loop_
_entity_poly.entity_id
_entity_poly.type
_entity_poly.pdbx_seq_one_letter_code
_entity_poly.pdbx_strand_id
1 'polypeptide(L)'
;GWDRAAGYADQIRRVAERAARALGQTDWTLVFQSRSGRPEDPWLEPDVAEFLSRPPTDGTKNVLVIPVGFLMDHVEVLFDLDVKAREAAEAAGWTFHRAKTVGTHPLFIDLLSDLILDGAPAPVAAPGPRPGTARRLLVVGGGIAGLSAAHHAREQARQRGENIDVRVWDAGSRPGGVIETGRRDGILWEGGPDSFITEKPAALALARRLGMENDVIGTNRRFQQSFVARGGRLHPTPEGFYLLAPTKLGPLFRTRLLSWPGKARAALEFFLPPRRGGGDETLASFVRRRFGREVLDQLAQPMVAGIYPADPEELSLRATFPRFLDMEARGGVIRSLLAARRKAPVVPAGTSGPRYGLFATFRHGVGSFVDRLVAALGPDVVRCGRRVARLERNSAGWTAVDPTGAADAVDAVILACAAPAAGALLRPTDARLASLLTSVPYGAVATVNVAVRRERLRHPLDGFGFVVPANEKRVVTGCTFSSVKFDGRAPEGWALLRAFVGGPVLAEPDDRLLDAVRRDLRDFLGVEREEWMELRRYPGAMPHYTLGHEERVAEIFERANALPGLALCGNGYRGIGLPDCVAGGEEAVRRALRTANAVKEESFA
;
A
#
# COMPACT_ATOMS: atom_id res chain seq x y z
N GLY A 1 -24.20 5.23 37.71
CA GLY A 1 -23.90 3.82 37.95
C GLY A 1 -24.61 3.02 36.90
N TRP A 2 -23.85 2.34 36.04
CA TRP A 2 -24.39 1.31 35.16
C TRP A 2 -24.36 0.00 35.95
N ASP A 3 -25.47 -0.72 36.00
CA ASP A 3 -25.56 -2.02 36.63
C ASP A 3 -24.74 -3.04 35.80
N ARG A 4 -23.44 -3.14 36.10
CA ARG A 4 -22.43 -3.80 35.23
C ARG A 4 -22.60 -5.31 35.15
N ALA A 5 -23.22 -5.95 36.14
CA ALA A 5 -23.35 -7.40 36.18
C ALA A 5 -24.51 -7.90 35.29
N ALA A 6 -25.67 -7.24 35.35
CA ALA A 6 -26.85 -7.60 34.54
C ALA A 6 -26.59 -7.43 33.02
N GLY A 7 -25.92 -6.33 32.63
CA GLY A 7 -25.61 -6.08 31.22
C GLY A 7 -24.58 -7.03 30.61
N TYR A 8 -23.66 -7.57 31.40
CA TYR A 8 -22.63 -8.51 30.93
C TYR A 8 -23.22 -9.90 30.65
N ALA A 9 -24.02 -10.44 31.58
CA ALA A 9 -24.67 -11.74 31.39
C ALA A 9 -25.60 -11.76 30.16
N ASP A 10 -26.33 -10.68 29.92
CA ASP A 10 -27.20 -10.55 28.75
C ASP A 10 -26.43 -10.47 27.43
N GLN A 11 -25.27 -9.82 27.41
CA GLN A 11 -24.40 -9.78 26.23
C GLN A 11 -23.86 -11.17 25.90
N ILE A 12 -23.36 -11.89 26.91
CA ILE A 12 -22.84 -13.26 26.73
C ILE A 12 -23.97 -14.22 26.32
N ARG A 13 -25.17 -14.09 26.90
CA ARG A 13 -26.34 -14.88 26.51
C ARG A 13 -26.70 -14.69 25.04
N ARG A 14 -26.71 -13.43 24.55
CA ARG A 14 -26.95 -13.14 23.12
C ARG A 14 -25.89 -13.76 22.20
N VAL A 15 -24.63 -13.80 22.63
CA VAL A 15 -23.55 -14.45 21.88
C VAL A 15 -23.77 -15.97 21.85
N ALA A 16 -24.08 -16.58 23.00
CA ALA A 16 -24.38 -18.01 23.12
C ALA A 16 -25.58 -18.42 22.26
N GLU A 17 -26.67 -17.65 22.28
CA GLU A 17 -27.87 -17.87 21.44
C GLU A 17 -27.53 -17.88 19.94
N ARG A 18 -26.68 -16.95 19.50
CA ARG A 18 -26.26 -16.86 18.09
C ARG A 18 -25.35 -18.03 17.72
N ALA A 19 -24.43 -18.41 18.60
CA ALA A 19 -23.55 -19.56 18.39
C ALA A 19 -24.36 -20.87 18.31
N ALA A 20 -25.27 -21.09 19.26
CA ALA A 20 -26.14 -22.26 19.28
C ALA A 20 -27.01 -22.35 18.02
N ARG A 21 -27.62 -21.23 17.61
CA ARG A 21 -28.41 -21.16 16.36
C ARG A 21 -27.57 -21.50 15.13
N ALA A 22 -26.35 -20.97 15.03
CA ALA A 22 -25.45 -21.26 13.91
C ALA A 22 -25.01 -22.74 13.86
N LEU A 23 -24.94 -23.40 15.01
CA LEU A 23 -24.62 -24.82 15.14
C LEU A 23 -25.86 -25.74 15.04
N GLY A 24 -27.06 -25.17 14.86
CA GLY A 24 -28.32 -25.91 14.84
C GLY A 24 -28.67 -26.58 16.18
N GLN A 25 -28.13 -26.07 17.30
CA GLN A 25 -28.34 -26.65 18.63
C GLN A 25 -29.45 -25.91 19.38
N THR A 26 -30.43 -26.67 19.87
CA THR A 26 -31.53 -26.16 20.69
C THR A 26 -31.35 -26.47 22.17
N ASP A 27 -30.52 -27.46 22.49
CA ASP A 27 -30.22 -27.87 23.87
C ASP A 27 -28.87 -27.29 24.28
N TRP A 28 -28.91 -26.16 24.98
CA TRP A 28 -27.73 -25.48 25.49
C TRP A 28 -28.09 -24.69 26.76
N THR A 29 -27.10 -24.49 27.63
CA THR A 29 -27.24 -23.70 28.86
C THR A 29 -26.04 -22.77 29.00
N LEU A 30 -26.28 -21.53 29.45
CA LEU A 30 -25.22 -20.60 29.79
C LEU A 30 -24.75 -20.86 31.23
N VAL A 31 -23.46 -21.13 31.38
CA VAL A 31 -22.75 -21.36 32.65
C VAL A 31 -21.57 -20.38 32.75
N PHE A 32 -21.10 -20.12 33.97
CA PHE A 32 -20.02 -19.18 34.25
C PHE A 32 -18.83 -19.87 34.91
N GLN A 33 -17.66 -19.23 34.83
CA GLN A 33 -16.41 -19.74 35.40
C GLN A 33 -15.55 -18.58 35.91
N SER A 34 -14.47 -18.92 36.63
CA SER A 34 -13.41 -17.98 37.02
C SER A 34 -13.93 -16.83 37.88
N ARG A 35 -14.43 -17.16 39.09
CA ARG A 35 -14.91 -16.18 40.08
C ARG A 35 -13.86 -15.10 40.36
N SER A 36 -14.09 -13.90 39.83
CA SER A 36 -13.24 -12.73 40.03
C SER A 36 -14.04 -11.59 40.69
N GLY A 37 -13.60 -11.09 41.83
CA GLY A 37 -14.29 -10.05 42.59
C GLY A 37 -14.10 -10.18 44.10
N ARG A 38 -14.73 -9.29 44.89
CA ARG A 38 -14.71 -9.46 46.35
C ARG A 38 -15.63 -10.63 46.74
N PRO A 39 -15.34 -11.38 47.82
CA PRO A 39 -16.18 -12.50 48.26
C PRO A 39 -17.64 -12.11 48.52
N GLU A 40 -17.90 -10.83 48.81
CA GLU A 40 -19.23 -10.29 49.09
C GLU A 40 -20.04 -9.93 47.83
N ASP A 41 -19.42 -9.88 46.65
CA ASP A 41 -20.11 -9.53 45.41
C ASP A 41 -20.96 -10.72 44.91
N PRO A 42 -22.24 -10.50 44.51
CA PRO A 42 -23.07 -11.55 43.92
C PRO A 42 -22.42 -12.16 42.69
N TRP A 43 -22.26 -13.48 42.67
CA TRP A 43 -21.63 -14.21 41.58
C TRP A 43 -22.64 -14.58 40.49
N LEU A 44 -22.18 -14.68 39.25
CA LEU A 44 -22.99 -15.15 38.14
C LEU A 44 -23.10 -16.67 38.21
N GLU A 45 -24.32 -17.16 38.35
CA GLU A 45 -24.65 -18.59 38.42
C GLU A 45 -25.43 -19.04 37.19
N PRO A 46 -25.38 -20.34 36.84
CA PRO A 46 -24.65 -21.42 37.51
C PRO A 46 -23.14 -21.48 37.18
N ASP A 47 -22.33 -21.98 38.11
CA ASP A 47 -20.91 -22.32 37.86
C ASP A 47 -20.80 -23.56 36.97
N VAL A 48 -19.83 -23.56 36.06
CA VAL A 48 -19.63 -24.63 35.06
C VAL A 48 -19.31 -25.98 35.70
N ALA A 49 -18.50 -26.03 36.76
CA ALA A 49 -18.13 -27.29 37.40
C ALA A 49 -19.31 -27.82 38.24
N GLU A 50 -20.03 -26.94 38.93
CA GLU A 50 -21.22 -27.33 39.69
C GLU A 50 -22.33 -27.85 38.76
N PHE A 51 -22.57 -27.19 37.64
CA PHE A 51 -23.53 -27.62 36.64
C PHE A 51 -23.19 -29.02 36.11
N LEU A 52 -21.91 -29.26 35.77
CA LEU A 52 -21.45 -30.52 35.19
C LEU A 52 -21.31 -31.67 36.21
N SER A 53 -21.28 -31.39 37.52
CA SER A 53 -21.29 -32.43 38.55
C SER A 53 -22.63 -33.18 38.68
N ARG A 54 -23.69 -32.69 38.02
CA ARG A 54 -25.01 -33.33 38.02
C ARG A 54 -25.09 -34.31 36.85
N PRO A 55 -25.52 -35.56 37.07
CA PRO A 55 -25.62 -36.55 35.99
C PRO A 55 -26.74 -36.18 35.00
N PRO A 56 -26.59 -36.55 33.71
CA PRO A 56 -27.61 -36.29 32.68
C PRO A 56 -28.91 -37.02 32.99
N THR A 57 -30.04 -36.30 32.94
CA THR A 57 -31.37 -36.84 33.30
C THR A 57 -32.17 -37.38 32.11
N ASP A 58 -31.71 -37.12 30.89
CA ASP A 58 -32.39 -37.39 29.62
C ASP A 58 -31.66 -38.42 28.73
N GLY A 59 -30.56 -39.01 29.24
CA GLY A 59 -29.72 -39.97 28.50
C GLY A 59 -28.63 -39.33 27.64
N THR A 60 -28.48 -38.01 27.65
CA THR A 60 -27.40 -37.29 26.95
C THR A 60 -26.04 -37.61 27.58
N LYS A 61 -25.10 -38.16 26.80
CA LYS A 61 -23.78 -38.57 27.32
C LYS A 61 -22.65 -37.65 26.94
N ASN A 62 -22.81 -36.77 25.97
CA ASN A 62 -21.73 -35.92 25.45
C ASN A 62 -22.02 -34.47 25.79
N VAL A 63 -21.01 -33.75 26.28
CA VAL A 63 -21.09 -32.32 26.52
C VAL A 63 -19.97 -31.60 25.78
N LEU A 64 -20.31 -30.49 25.11
CA LEU A 64 -19.34 -29.61 24.47
C LEU A 64 -19.35 -28.25 25.18
N VAL A 65 -18.25 -27.91 25.85
CA VAL A 65 -18.04 -26.61 26.47
C VAL A 65 -17.40 -25.64 25.48
N ILE A 66 -18.00 -24.47 25.30
CA ILE A 66 -17.54 -23.41 24.39
C ILE A 66 -17.24 -22.13 25.20
N PRO A 67 -15.97 -21.73 25.35
CA PRO A 67 -15.58 -20.58 26.17
C PRO A 67 -15.82 -19.24 25.45
N VAL A 68 -17.07 -18.89 25.17
CA VAL A 68 -17.46 -17.69 24.39
C VAL A 68 -17.09 -16.36 25.05
N GLY A 69 -16.84 -16.35 26.36
CA GLY A 69 -16.43 -15.15 27.11
C GLY A 69 -14.93 -14.81 27.02
N PHE A 70 -14.11 -15.69 26.42
CA PHE A 70 -12.65 -15.53 26.41
C PHE A 70 -12.10 -15.51 24.98
N LEU A 71 -11.10 -14.65 24.78
CA LEU A 71 -10.44 -14.50 23.47
C LEU A 71 -9.25 -15.44 23.29
N MET A 72 -8.67 -15.94 24.39
CA MET A 72 -7.50 -16.81 24.38
C MET A 72 -7.53 -17.80 25.53
N ASP A 73 -6.93 -18.97 25.30
CA ASP A 73 -6.73 -20.00 26.30
C ASP A 73 -5.54 -19.56 27.19
N HIS A 74 -5.83 -18.88 28.29
CA HIS A 74 -4.83 -18.58 29.33
C HIS A 74 -4.91 -19.59 30.47
N VAL A 75 -3.93 -19.54 31.38
CA VAL A 75 -3.74 -20.56 32.43
C VAL A 75 -5.01 -20.80 33.27
N GLU A 76 -5.76 -19.75 33.61
CA GLU A 76 -6.99 -19.87 34.41
C GLU A 76 -8.14 -20.51 33.61
N VAL A 77 -8.32 -20.15 32.33
CA VAL A 77 -9.34 -20.77 31.47
C VAL A 77 -9.07 -22.25 31.29
N LEU A 78 -7.82 -22.62 31.04
CA LEU A 78 -7.39 -24.01 30.90
C LEU A 78 -7.57 -24.79 32.22
N PHE A 79 -7.24 -24.19 33.36
CA PHE A 79 -7.39 -24.86 34.64
C PHE A 79 -8.86 -25.06 35.02
N ASP A 80 -9.70 -24.04 34.88
CA ASP A 80 -11.11 -24.15 35.24
C ASP A 80 -11.88 -25.09 34.29
N LEU A 81 -11.57 -25.10 33.00
CA LEU A 81 -12.30 -25.93 32.02
C LEU A 81 -11.68 -27.29 31.77
N ASP A 82 -10.38 -27.36 31.49
CA ASP A 82 -9.72 -28.60 31.07
C ASP A 82 -9.33 -29.48 32.27
N VAL A 83 -9.32 -28.93 33.49
CA VAL A 83 -9.10 -29.68 34.73
C VAL A 83 -10.39 -29.77 35.54
N LYS A 84 -10.83 -28.69 36.21
CA LYS A 84 -11.95 -28.77 37.16
C LYS A 84 -13.28 -29.19 36.54
N ALA A 85 -13.72 -28.51 35.47
CA ALA A 85 -14.99 -28.81 34.82
C ALA A 85 -14.97 -30.20 34.17
N ARG A 86 -13.84 -30.58 33.57
CA ARG A 86 -13.63 -31.92 33.02
C ARG A 86 -13.74 -33.00 34.11
N GLU A 87 -13.02 -32.84 35.22
CA GLU A 87 -13.06 -33.80 36.33
C GLU A 87 -14.49 -33.95 36.90
N ALA A 88 -15.20 -32.83 37.10
CA ALA A 88 -16.59 -32.84 37.56
C ALA A 88 -17.53 -33.55 36.56
N ALA A 89 -17.36 -33.28 35.26
CA ALA A 89 -18.16 -33.88 34.20
C ALA A 89 -17.90 -35.39 34.09
N GLU A 90 -16.64 -35.80 34.04
CA GLU A 90 -16.26 -37.22 33.90
C GLU A 90 -16.69 -38.03 35.13
N ALA A 91 -16.58 -37.46 36.35
CA ALA A 91 -17.08 -38.10 37.57
C ALA A 91 -18.60 -38.29 37.59
N ALA A 92 -19.35 -37.38 36.98
CA ALA A 92 -20.80 -37.47 36.83
C ALA A 92 -21.27 -38.30 35.61
N GLY A 93 -20.33 -38.86 34.83
CA GLY A 93 -20.62 -39.76 33.71
C GLY A 93 -20.78 -39.09 32.35
N TRP A 94 -20.38 -37.81 32.21
CA TRP A 94 -20.34 -37.11 30.93
C TRP A 94 -19.08 -37.47 30.12
N THR A 95 -19.21 -37.49 28.80
CA THR A 95 -18.09 -37.46 27.84
C THR A 95 -17.81 -35.99 27.51
N PHE A 96 -16.70 -35.45 28.03
CA PHE A 96 -16.40 -34.02 27.99
C PHE A 96 -15.55 -33.62 26.78
N HIS A 97 -16.07 -32.69 26.00
CA HIS A 97 -15.38 -32.01 24.91
C HIS A 97 -15.31 -30.50 25.17
N ARG A 98 -14.22 -29.86 24.74
CA ARG A 98 -14.06 -28.40 24.82
C ARG A 98 -13.63 -27.84 23.47
N ALA A 99 -14.28 -26.76 23.05
CA ALA A 99 -13.81 -25.93 21.94
C ALA A 99 -12.69 -24.99 22.42
N LYS A 100 -11.70 -24.74 21.55
CA LYS A 100 -10.69 -23.70 21.80
C LYS A 100 -11.34 -22.31 21.76
N THR A 101 -10.75 -21.35 22.46
CA THR A 101 -11.07 -19.93 22.26
C THR A 101 -10.69 -19.46 20.85
N VAL A 102 -11.20 -18.28 20.46
CA VAL A 102 -11.02 -17.73 19.10
C VAL A 102 -9.56 -17.42 18.74
N GLY A 103 -8.71 -17.08 19.70
CA GLY A 103 -7.27 -16.88 19.52
C GLY A 103 -6.93 -16.01 18.31
N THR A 104 -6.07 -16.53 17.42
CA THR A 104 -5.67 -15.89 16.17
C THR A 104 -6.44 -16.41 14.95
N HIS A 105 -7.67 -16.89 15.15
CA HIS A 105 -8.47 -17.41 14.05
C HIS A 105 -8.73 -16.31 13.00
N PRO A 106 -8.50 -16.56 11.70
CA PRO A 106 -8.60 -15.52 10.66
C PRO A 106 -9.92 -14.75 10.66
N LEU A 107 -11.06 -15.44 10.86
CA LEU A 107 -12.38 -14.80 10.93
C LEU A 107 -12.53 -13.82 12.12
N PHE A 108 -11.87 -14.09 13.24
CA PHE A 108 -11.91 -13.20 14.41
C PHE A 108 -11.03 -11.96 14.19
N ILE A 109 -9.86 -12.14 13.56
CA ILE A 109 -8.98 -11.03 13.17
C ILE A 109 -9.67 -10.14 12.14
N ASP A 110 -10.37 -10.72 11.15
CA ASP A 110 -11.16 -9.99 10.17
C ASP A 110 -12.27 -9.17 10.86
N LEU A 111 -13.02 -9.76 11.80
CA LEU A 111 -14.03 -9.04 12.59
C LEU A 111 -13.45 -7.85 13.35
N LEU A 112 -12.31 -8.03 14.04
CA LEU A 112 -11.64 -6.94 14.76
C LEU A 112 -11.15 -5.85 13.81
N SER A 113 -10.60 -6.24 12.66
CA SER A 113 -10.22 -5.30 11.61
C SER A 113 -11.42 -4.49 11.13
N ASP A 114 -12.58 -5.11 10.96
CA ASP A 114 -13.80 -4.45 10.52
C ASP A 114 -14.29 -3.42 11.54
N LEU A 115 -14.30 -3.80 12.83
CA LEU A 115 -14.66 -2.89 13.92
C LEU A 115 -13.75 -1.65 13.99
N ILE A 116 -12.45 -1.81 13.69
CA ILE A 116 -11.48 -0.72 13.70
C ILE A 116 -11.64 0.18 12.47
N LEU A 117 -11.94 -0.38 11.30
CA LEU A 117 -12.07 0.37 10.06
C LEU A 117 -13.40 1.15 9.95
N ASP A 118 -14.47 0.65 10.56
CA ASP A 118 -15.83 1.19 10.38
C ASP A 118 -16.35 2.06 11.55
N GLY A 119 -15.63 2.14 12.68
CA GLY A 119 -16.01 3.02 13.81
C GLY A 119 -17.33 2.68 14.53
N ALA A 120 -18.06 1.65 14.10
CA ALA A 120 -19.21 1.04 14.78
C ALA A 120 -19.43 -0.41 14.28
N PRO A 121 -20.09 -1.30 15.04
CA PRO A 121 -20.29 -2.70 14.63
C PRO A 121 -21.38 -2.80 13.55
N ALA A 122 -21.01 -3.28 12.36
CA ALA A 122 -21.95 -3.85 11.40
C ALA A 122 -22.28 -5.31 11.77
N PRO A 123 -23.49 -5.82 11.48
CA PRO A 123 -23.85 -7.20 11.74
C PRO A 123 -23.00 -8.16 10.89
N VAL A 124 -22.61 -9.28 11.51
CA VAL A 124 -21.89 -10.39 10.86
C VAL A 124 -22.74 -10.92 9.70
N ALA A 125 -22.16 -10.92 8.49
CA ALA A 125 -22.79 -11.42 7.28
C ALA A 125 -23.27 -12.87 7.42
N ALA A 126 -24.42 -13.19 6.84
CA ALA A 126 -25.01 -14.53 6.81
C ALA A 126 -24.15 -15.49 5.93
N PRO A 127 -24.36 -16.82 5.99
CA PRO A 127 -23.56 -17.76 5.24
C PRO A 127 -23.69 -17.50 3.73
N GLY A 128 -22.56 -17.59 3.03
CA GLY A 128 -22.41 -17.23 1.61
C GLY A 128 -23.37 -17.95 0.65
N PRO A 129 -23.37 -17.54 -0.64
CA PRO A 129 -24.37 -17.97 -1.61
C PRO A 129 -24.39 -19.49 -1.82
N ARG A 130 -25.58 -19.99 -2.21
CA ARG A 130 -25.89 -21.41 -2.46
C ARG A 130 -24.79 -22.12 -3.29
N PRO A 131 -24.50 -23.39 -2.99
CA PRO A 131 -23.57 -24.19 -3.80
C PRO A 131 -24.12 -24.34 -5.23
N GLY A 132 -23.38 -23.83 -6.22
CA GLY A 132 -23.67 -24.11 -7.64
C GLY A 132 -23.21 -23.08 -8.67
N THR A 133 -23.08 -21.79 -8.33
CA THR A 133 -22.66 -20.75 -9.30
C THR A 133 -21.47 -19.94 -8.78
N ALA A 134 -20.36 -19.97 -9.51
CA ALA A 134 -19.16 -19.18 -9.17
C ALA A 134 -19.49 -17.68 -9.16
N ARG A 135 -19.04 -16.97 -8.13
CA ARG A 135 -19.15 -15.51 -8.08
C ARG A 135 -18.24 -14.91 -9.14
N ARG A 136 -18.71 -13.96 -9.94
CA ARG A 136 -17.94 -13.34 -11.03
C ARG A 136 -17.40 -11.99 -10.59
N LEU A 137 -16.08 -11.85 -10.61
CA LEU A 137 -15.34 -10.63 -10.31
C LEU A 137 -14.57 -10.16 -11.55
N LEU A 138 -14.85 -8.94 -11.99
CA LEU A 138 -14.04 -8.27 -13.01
C LEU A 138 -13.08 -7.27 -12.36
N VAL A 139 -11.81 -7.34 -12.72
CA VAL A 139 -10.81 -6.31 -12.40
C VAL A 139 -10.48 -5.55 -13.68
N VAL A 140 -10.67 -4.24 -13.67
CA VAL A 140 -10.38 -3.36 -14.82
C VAL A 140 -9.05 -2.68 -14.59
N GLY A 141 -8.02 -3.14 -15.31
CA GLY A 141 -6.63 -2.72 -15.17
C GLY A 141 -5.72 -3.85 -14.70
N GLY A 142 -4.79 -4.26 -15.56
CA GLY A 142 -3.76 -5.28 -15.36
C GLY A 142 -2.43 -4.73 -14.83
N GLY A 143 -2.46 -3.56 -14.19
CA GLY A 143 -1.33 -3.06 -13.39
C GLY A 143 -1.19 -3.81 -12.07
N ILE A 144 -0.15 -3.48 -11.28
CA ILE A 144 0.15 -4.21 -10.03
C ILE A 144 -1.00 -4.21 -9.02
N ALA A 145 -1.77 -3.13 -8.93
CA ALA A 145 -2.94 -3.06 -8.05
C ALA A 145 -4.01 -4.09 -8.46
N GLY A 146 -4.34 -4.17 -9.75
CA GLY A 146 -5.35 -5.11 -10.25
C GLY A 146 -4.88 -6.56 -10.25
N LEU A 147 -3.62 -6.83 -10.60
CA LEU A 147 -3.05 -8.18 -10.51
C LEU A 147 -3.00 -8.68 -9.06
N SER A 148 -2.65 -7.80 -8.11
CA SER A 148 -2.68 -8.13 -6.68
C SER A 148 -4.10 -8.40 -6.19
N ALA A 149 -5.07 -7.58 -6.61
CA ALA A 149 -6.49 -7.80 -6.29
C ALA A 149 -6.98 -9.15 -6.83
N ALA A 150 -6.71 -9.46 -8.10
CA ALA A 150 -7.12 -10.73 -8.70
C ALA A 150 -6.48 -11.93 -7.99
N HIS A 151 -5.19 -11.84 -7.65
CA HIS A 151 -4.48 -12.90 -6.93
C HIS A 151 -5.08 -13.11 -5.55
N HIS A 152 -5.29 -12.02 -4.80
CA HIS A 152 -5.84 -12.08 -3.46
C HIS A 152 -7.28 -12.60 -3.43
N ALA A 153 -8.11 -12.26 -4.41
CA ALA A 153 -9.48 -12.79 -4.53
C ALA A 153 -9.49 -14.31 -4.68
N ARG A 154 -8.61 -14.87 -5.53
CA ARG A 154 -8.49 -16.33 -5.68
C ARG A 154 -7.91 -17.01 -4.44
N GLU A 155 -6.93 -16.36 -3.80
CA GLU A 155 -6.32 -16.84 -2.56
C GLU A 155 -7.37 -16.94 -1.44
N GLN A 156 -8.16 -15.89 -1.21
CA GLN A 156 -9.23 -15.88 -0.22
C GLN A 156 -10.32 -16.91 -0.53
N ALA A 157 -10.75 -17.02 -1.79
CA ALA A 157 -11.76 -18.00 -2.19
C ALA A 157 -11.29 -19.44 -1.95
N ARG A 158 -10.03 -19.76 -2.29
CA ARG A 158 -9.43 -21.08 -1.99
C ARG A 158 -9.41 -21.37 -0.49
N GLN A 159 -9.03 -20.40 0.33
CA GLN A 159 -8.99 -20.55 1.79
C GLN A 159 -10.38 -20.77 2.40
N ARG A 160 -11.42 -20.20 1.80
CA ARG A 160 -12.82 -20.31 2.26
C ARG A 160 -13.60 -21.45 1.62
N GLY A 161 -13.00 -22.18 0.66
CA GLY A 161 -13.72 -23.19 -0.13
C GLY A 161 -14.81 -22.58 -1.04
N GLU A 162 -14.71 -21.29 -1.37
CA GLU A 162 -15.64 -20.58 -2.25
C GLU A 162 -15.20 -20.69 -3.72
N ASN A 163 -16.16 -20.69 -4.64
CA ASN A 163 -15.89 -20.63 -6.07
C ASN A 163 -16.03 -19.21 -6.61
N ILE A 164 -14.96 -18.66 -7.18
CA ILE A 164 -14.93 -17.32 -7.78
C ILE A 164 -14.31 -17.38 -9.18
N ASP A 165 -15.01 -16.85 -10.17
CA ASP A 165 -14.52 -16.57 -11.52
C ASP A 165 -13.94 -15.15 -11.54
N VAL A 166 -12.61 -15.04 -11.56
CA VAL A 166 -11.90 -13.76 -11.59
C VAL A 166 -11.37 -13.52 -12.99
N ARG A 167 -11.66 -12.34 -13.55
CA ARG A 167 -11.14 -11.89 -14.84
C ARG A 167 -10.47 -10.54 -14.67
N VAL A 168 -9.36 -10.32 -15.37
CA VAL A 168 -8.64 -9.05 -15.44
C VAL A 168 -8.66 -8.57 -16.88
N TRP A 169 -9.24 -7.40 -17.13
CA TRP A 169 -9.24 -6.78 -18.45
C TRP A 169 -8.32 -5.58 -18.45
N ASP A 170 -7.37 -5.57 -19.37
CA ASP A 170 -6.42 -4.48 -19.52
C ASP A 170 -6.44 -3.94 -20.96
N ALA A 171 -6.40 -2.62 -21.09
CA ALA A 171 -6.37 -1.96 -22.40
C ALA A 171 -4.98 -2.05 -23.06
N GLY A 172 -3.92 -2.22 -22.28
CA GLY A 172 -2.55 -2.38 -22.76
C GLY A 172 -2.31 -3.74 -23.39
N SER A 173 -1.27 -3.83 -24.21
CA SER A 173 -0.89 -5.05 -24.94
C SER A 173 -0.20 -6.10 -24.06
N ARG A 174 0.15 -5.77 -22.81
CA ARG A 174 0.86 -6.64 -21.87
C ARG A 174 0.43 -6.37 -20.42
N PRO A 175 0.53 -7.34 -19.52
CA PRO A 175 0.28 -7.12 -18.09
C PRO A 175 1.38 -6.26 -17.45
N GLY A 176 1.10 -5.77 -16.24
CA GLY A 176 2.03 -5.01 -15.39
C GLY A 176 1.84 -3.50 -15.45
N GLY A 177 1.07 -2.98 -16.42
CA GLY A 177 0.87 -1.55 -16.61
C GLY A 177 2.20 -0.82 -16.82
N VAL A 178 2.52 0.13 -15.95
CA VAL A 178 3.78 0.89 -16.02
C VAL A 178 5.03 0.06 -15.67
N ILE A 179 4.88 -1.11 -15.05
CA ILE A 179 6.00 -2.00 -14.74
C ILE A 179 6.50 -2.64 -16.03
N GLU A 180 7.77 -2.45 -16.32
CA GLU A 180 8.44 -3.01 -17.49
C GLU A 180 9.90 -3.26 -17.16
N THR A 181 10.36 -4.48 -17.40
CA THR A 181 11.78 -4.82 -17.37
C THR A 181 12.18 -5.29 -18.76
N GLY A 182 13.22 -4.70 -19.33
CA GLY A 182 13.82 -5.17 -20.58
C GLY A 182 15.22 -5.71 -20.36
N ARG A 183 15.67 -6.52 -21.33
CA ARG A 183 17.01 -7.12 -21.34
C ARG A 183 17.62 -6.98 -22.72
N ARG A 184 18.87 -6.51 -22.77
CA ARG A 184 19.64 -6.34 -24.00
C ARG A 184 21.12 -6.42 -23.68
N ASP A 185 21.89 -7.25 -24.39
CA ASP A 185 23.36 -7.35 -24.24
C ASP A 185 23.82 -7.62 -22.79
N GLY A 186 23.06 -8.44 -22.04
CA GLY A 186 23.33 -8.74 -20.63
C GLY A 186 22.97 -7.58 -19.65
N ILE A 187 22.44 -6.47 -20.15
CA ILE A 187 21.96 -5.34 -19.37
C ILE A 187 20.47 -5.53 -19.09
N LEU A 188 20.07 -5.33 -17.84
CA LEU A 188 18.70 -5.35 -17.37
C LEU A 188 18.28 -3.93 -17.01
N TRP A 189 17.29 -3.40 -17.73
CA TRP A 189 16.79 -2.05 -17.56
C TRP A 189 15.32 -2.02 -17.16
N GLU A 190 14.90 -0.95 -16.51
CA GLU A 190 13.53 -0.76 -16.01
C GLU A 190 12.87 0.42 -16.74
N GLY A 191 11.67 0.20 -17.26
CA GLY A 191 10.87 1.24 -17.91
C GLY A 191 10.18 2.15 -16.90
N GLY A 192 9.51 1.60 -15.89
CA GLY A 192 8.72 2.34 -14.91
C GLY A 192 9.32 2.39 -13.49
N PRO A 193 8.78 1.68 -12.49
CA PRO A 193 9.42 1.58 -11.19
C PRO A 193 10.68 0.69 -11.25
N ASP A 194 11.76 1.09 -10.59
CA ASP A 194 13.01 0.31 -10.48
C ASP A 194 13.12 -0.45 -9.14
N SER A 195 12.41 0.02 -8.12
CA SER A 195 12.55 -0.43 -6.74
C SER A 195 11.32 -0.09 -5.90
N PHE A 196 11.23 -0.68 -4.72
CA PHE A 196 10.19 -0.43 -3.72
C PHE A 196 10.79 -0.31 -2.32
N ILE A 197 10.09 0.36 -1.42
CA ILE A 197 10.51 0.51 -0.02
C ILE A 197 10.03 -0.66 0.84
N THR A 198 10.93 -1.26 1.61
CA THR A 198 10.68 -2.45 2.44
C THR A 198 10.00 -2.14 3.77
N GLU A 199 9.99 -0.88 4.20
CA GLU A 199 9.25 -0.41 5.38
C GLU A 199 7.73 -0.62 5.23
N LYS A 200 7.22 -0.66 3.99
CA LYS A 200 5.84 -0.98 3.68
C LYS A 200 5.73 -2.49 3.36
N PRO A 201 5.06 -3.30 4.18
CA PRO A 201 5.19 -4.76 4.13
C PRO A 201 4.49 -5.41 2.93
N ALA A 202 3.48 -4.79 2.34
CA ALA A 202 2.57 -5.43 1.38
C ALA A 202 3.29 -6.06 0.17
N ALA A 203 4.23 -5.35 -0.45
CA ALA A 203 4.98 -5.89 -1.59
C ALA A 203 5.86 -7.09 -1.21
N LEU A 204 6.56 -7.01 -0.07
CA LEU A 204 7.37 -8.13 0.43
C LEU A 204 6.51 -9.32 0.85
N ALA A 205 5.37 -9.07 1.50
CA ALA A 205 4.44 -10.11 1.89
C ALA A 205 3.90 -10.85 0.65
N LEU A 206 3.51 -10.12 -0.40
CA LEU A 206 3.08 -10.74 -1.65
C LEU A 206 4.23 -11.50 -2.35
N ALA A 207 5.44 -10.94 -2.39
CA ALA A 207 6.62 -11.63 -2.93
C ALA A 207 6.89 -12.96 -2.20
N ARG A 208 6.76 -13.00 -0.86
CA ARG A 208 6.86 -14.24 -0.07
C ARG A 208 5.81 -15.27 -0.44
N ARG A 209 4.54 -14.85 -0.52
CA ARG A 209 3.43 -15.76 -0.90
C ARG A 209 3.58 -16.31 -2.32
N LEU A 210 4.23 -15.55 -3.21
CA LEU A 210 4.59 -16.00 -4.55
C LEU A 210 5.87 -16.84 -4.61
N GLY A 211 6.60 -17.01 -3.51
CA GLY A 211 7.88 -17.75 -3.46
C GLY A 211 9.07 -17.01 -4.06
N MET A 212 9.03 -15.68 -4.11
CA MET A 212 10.08 -14.81 -4.68
C MET A 212 10.97 -14.14 -3.63
N GLU A 213 10.92 -14.57 -2.37
CA GLU A 213 11.69 -13.93 -1.29
C GLU A 213 13.20 -13.92 -1.57
N ASN A 214 13.73 -15.02 -2.12
CA ASN A 214 15.15 -15.16 -2.46
C ASN A 214 15.59 -14.32 -3.67
N ASP A 215 14.64 -13.80 -4.44
CA ASP A 215 14.90 -12.91 -5.57
C ASP A 215 14.95 -11.44 -5.15
N VAL A 216 14.55 -11.12 -3.92
CA VAL A 216 14.59 -9.74 -3.41
C VAL A 216 16.03 -9.36 -3.10
N ILE A 217 16.52 -8.29 -3.73
CA ILE A 217 17.85 -7.74 -3.53
C ILE A 217 17.77 -6.29 -3.02
N GLY A 218 18.68 -5.93 -2.12
CA GLY A 218 18.82 -4.57 -1.61
C GLY A 218 19.74 -3.70 -2.47
N THR A 219 19.87 -2.43 -2.10
CA THR A 219 20.87 -1.54 -2.70
C THR A 219 22.30 -1.91 -2.29
N ASN A 220 23.26 -1.62 -3.17
CA ASN A 220 24.68 -1.89 -2.91
C ASN A 220 25.21 -1.04 -1.74
N ARG A 221 25.88 -1.65 -0.76
CA ARG A 221 26.35 -0.94 0.43
C ARG A 221 27.54 0.01 0.20
N ARG A 222 28.27 -0.13 -0.91
CA ARG A 222 29.53 0.59 -1.14
C ARG A 222 29.35 2.05 -1.56
N PHE A 223 28.26 2.39 -2.25
CA PHE A 223 28.07 3.68 -2.91
C PHE A 223 26.77 4.37 -2.49
N GLN A 224 26.46 4.38 -1.19
CA GLN A 224 25.22 4.93 -0.61
C GLN A 224 25.16 6.48 -0.55
N GLN A 225 25.72 7.12 -1.57
CA GLN A 225 25.78 8.56 -1.76
C GLN A 225 24.86 8.98 -2.91
N SER A 226 24.21 10.13 -2.80
CA SER A 226 23.54 10.80 -3.93
C SER A 226 24.15 12.17 -4.20
N PHE A 227 23.88 12.74 -5.37
CA PHE A 227 24.34 14.08 -5.72
C PHE A 227 23.19 15.02 -6.08
N VAL A 228 23.45 16.31 -5.99
CA VAL A 228 22.57 17.38 -6.46
C VAL A 228 23.36 18.21 -7.46
N ALA A 229 22.77 18.46 -8.63
CA ALA A 229 23.36 19.34 -9.62
C ALA A 229 23.31 20.80 -9.14
N ARG A 230 24.43 21.51 -9.24
CA ARG A 230 24.51 22.96 -9.03
C ARG A 230 25.61 23.57 -9.89
N GLY A 231 25.23 24.49 -10.78
CA GLY A 231 26.16 25.20 -11.66
C GLY A 231 26.91 24.25 -12.59
N GLY A 232 26.21 23.30 -13.20
CA GLY A 232 26.80 22.32 -14.12
C GLY A 232 27.71 21.26 -13.49
N ARG A 233 27.77 21.17 -12.15
CA ARG A 233 28.56 20.16 -11.42
C ARG A 233 27.69 19.39 -10.44
N LEU A 234 28.05 18.14 -10.18
CA LEU A 234 27.40 17.30 -9.19
C LEU A 234 28.06 17.48 -7.82
N HIS A 235 27.28 17.87 -6.81
CA HIS A 235 27.76 18.02 -5.44
C HIS A 235 27.15 16.93 -4.56
N PRO A 236 27.92 16.31 -3.65
CA PRO A 236 27.40 15.31 -2.73
C PRO A 236 26.22 15.86 -1.91
N THR A 237 25.10 15.13 -1.87
CA THR A 237 24.02 15.39 -0.93
C THR A 237 24.57 15.34 0.50
N PRO A 238 24.26 16.30 1.38
CA PRO A 238 24.78 16.33 2.74
C PRO A 238 24.37 15.07 3.51
N GLU A 239 25.32 14.47 4.23
CA GLU A 239 25.03 13.32 5.09
C GLU A 239 23.87 13.60 6.06
N GLY A 240 22.95 12.65 6.14
CA GLY A 240 21.79 12.77 7.00
C GLY A 240 20.73 13.75 6.51
N PHE A 241 20.80 14.33 5.31
CA PHE A 241 19.64 15.03 4.75
C PHE A 241 18.57 14.03 4.34
N TYR A 242 17.40 14.08 5.01
CA TYR A 242 16.28 13.16 4.80
C TYR A 242 15.10 13.87 4.15
N LEU A 243 14.92 13.66 2.84
CA LEU A 243 13.85 14.19 1.98
C LEU A 243 13.69 15.72 2.02
N LEU A 244 13.14 16.25 3.11
CA LEU A 244 12.89 17.68 3.29
C LEU A 244 13.74 18.32 4.40
N ALA A 245 14.40 17.52 5.23
CA ALA A 245 15.02 18.04 6.46
C ALA A 245 16.37 17.37 6.83
N PRO A 246 17.30 18.13 7.43
CA PRO A 246 18.57 17.60 7.90
C PRO A 246 18.39 16.83 9.22
N THR A 247 18.91 15.61 9.28
CA THR A 247 19.05 14.82 10.52
C THR A 247 20.40 15.09 11.22
N LYS A 248 21.42 15.58 10.48
CA LYS A 248 22.70 16.09 11.01
C LYS A 248 22.86 17.56 10.58
N LEU A 249 23.11 18.46 11.53
CA LEU A 249 23.37 19.86 11.21
C LEU A 249 24.80 20.10 10.70
N GLY A 250 25.80 19.37 11.21
CA GLY A 250 27.21 19.53 10.82
C GLY A 250 27.48 19.43 9.30
N PRO A 251 27.03 18.37 8.60
CA PRO A 251 27.16 18.23 7.16
C PRO A 251 26.45 19.33 6.35
N LEU A 252 25.36 19.89 6.87
CA LEU A 252 24.66 21.00 6.23
C LEU A 252 25.52 22.27 6.21
N PHE A 253 26.33 22.51 7.25
CA PHE A 253 27.25 23.65 7.26
C PHE A 253 28.43 23.48 6.30
N ARG A 254 28.85 22.24 6.02
CA ARG A 254 29.96 21.95 5.09
C ARG A 254 29.55 21.94 3.62
N THR A 255 28.27 21.80 3.31
CA THR A 255 27.84 21.69 1.91
C THR A 255 28.02 23.00 1.14
N ARG A 256 28.33 22.86 -0.15
CA ARG A 256 28.35 23.95 -1.15
C ARG A 256 27.01 24.12 -1.85
N LEU A 257 25.97 23.38 -1.46
CA LEU A 257 24.62 23.48 -2.03
C LEU A 257 23.80 24.65 -1.47
N LEU A 258 24.20 25.19 -0.32
CA LEU A 258 23.53 26.34 0.31
C LEU A 258 24.53 27.47 0.57
N SER A 259 24.09 28.70 0.36
CA SER A 259 24.81 29.91 0.77
C SER A 259 24.85 30.04 2.30
N TRP A 260 25.74 30.90 2.81
CA TRP A 260 25.78 31.20 4.25
C TRP A 260 24.44 31.77 4.77
N PRO A 261 23.79 32.74 4.09
CA PRO A 261 22.44 33.16 4.45
C PRO A 261 21.41 32.03 4.44
N GLY A 262 21.45 31.13 3.45
CA GLY A 262 20.55 29.99 3.38
C GLY A 262 20.73 28.99 4.52
N LYS A 263 21.99 28.73 4.90
CA LYS A 263 22.32 27.89 6.07
C LYS A 263 21.80 28.51 7.37
N ALA A 264 22.02 29.80 7.57
CA ALA A 264 21.52 30.52 8.73
C ALA A 264 19.98 30.48 8.77
N ARG A 265 19.31 30.71 7.63
CA ARG A 265 17.86 30.64 7.51
C ARG A 265 17.30 29.25 7.82
N ALA A 266 17.97 28.19 7.38
CA ALA A 266 17.57 26.81 7.66
C ALA A 266 17.74 26.46 9.14
N ALA A 267 18.79 26.96 9.80
CA ALA A 267 19.03 26.74 11.22
C ALA A 267 17.96 27.36 12.13
N LEU A 268 17.32 28.46 11.69
CA LEU A 268 16.22 29.09 12.42
C LEU A 268 15.00 28.17 12.60
N GLU A 269 14.85 27.11 11.80
CA GLU A 269 13.74 26.14 11.92
C GLU A 269 13.61 25.58 13.33
N PHE A 270 14.72 25.42 14.04
CA PHE A 270 14.77 24.95 15.42
C PHE A 270 13.98 25.85 16.40
N PHE A 271 13.79 27.12 16.07
CA PHE A 271 13.12 28.11 16.93
C PHE A 271 11.74 28.50 16.40
N LEU A 272 11.36 28.06 15.20
CA LEU A 272 10.08 28.44 14.60
C LEU A 272 8.91 27.70 15.26
N PRO A 273 7.87 28.42 15.72
CA PRO A 273 6.69 27.80 16.30
C PRO A 273 5.92 26.97 15.25
N PRO A 274 5.13 25.98 15.69
CA PRO A 274 4.21 25.27 14.80
C PRO A 274 3.20 26.23 14.16
N ARG A 275 2.70 25.89 12.97
CA ARG A 275 1.62 26.63 12.32
C ARG A 275 0.35 26.62 13.19
N ARG A 276 -0.37 27.74 13.23
CA ARG A 276 -1.71 27.84 13.82
C ARG A 276 -2.76 27.54 12.74
N GLY A 277 -3.71 26.63 13.02
CA GLY A 277 -4.80 26.25 12.11
C GLY A 277 -4.58 24.93 11.38
N GLY A 278 -5.70 24.26 11.01
CA GLY A 278 -5.72 22.85 10.54
C GLY A 278 -5.88 22.64 9.02
N GLY A 279 -5.69 23.66 8.19
CA GLY A 279 -5.85 23.53 6.72
C GLY A 279 -4.71 22.75 6.05
N ASP A 280 -4.96 22.22 4.85
CA ASP A 280 -3.91 21.65 4.01
C ASP A 280 -2.94 22.76 3.55
N GLU A 281 -1.69 22.41 3.27
CA GLU A 281 -0.72 23.35 2.71
C GLU A 281 0.24 22.68 1.74
N THR A 282 0.80 23.49 0.85
CA THR A 282 1.68 22.98 -0.20
C THR A 282 3.03 22.61 0.38
N LEU A 283 3.69 21.62 -0.22
CA LEU A 283 5.04 21.22 0.15
C LEU A 283 6.00 22.42 0.10
N ALA A 284 5.89 23.24 -0.95
CA ALA A 284 6.73 24.40 -1.13
C ALA A 284 6.48 25.48 -0.06
N SER A 285 5.22 25.74 0.30
CA SER A 285 4.85 26.67 1.39
C SER A 285 5.45 26.22 2.72
N PHE A 286 5.30 24.94 3.08
CA PHE A 286 5.87 24.37 4.30
C PHE A 286 7.39 24.51 4.34
N VAL A 287 8.09 24.08 3.28
CA VAL A 287 9.56 24.11 3.26
C VAL A 287 10.07 25.55 3.28
N ARG A 288 9.46 26.48 2.52
CA ARG A 288 9.84 27.90 2.56
C ARG A 288 9.67 28.52 3.94
N ARG A 289 8.55 28.21 4.62
CA ARG A 289 8.26 28.71 5.95
C ARG A 289 9.20 28.12 7.01
N ARG A 290 9.47 26.82 6.97
CA ARG A 290 10.34 26.15 7.94
C ARG A 290 11.83 26.39 7.67
N PHE A 291 12.30 26.07 6.47
CA PHE A 291 13.73 26.00 6.12
C PHE A 291 14.22 27.11 5.20
N GLY A 292 13.33 27.82 4.51
CA GLY A 292 13.66 28.91 3.61
C GLY A 292 13.73 28.51 2.13
N ARG A 293 13.79 29.52 1.25
CA ARG A 293 13.74 29.34 -0.20
C ARG A 293 14.89 28.52 -0.77
N GLU A 294 16.13 28.75 -0.32
CA GLU A 294 17.28 28.05 -0.88
C GLU A 294 17.23 26.53 -0.59
N VAL A 295 16.70 26.13 0.57
CA VAL A 295 16.49 24.70 0.88
C VAL A 295 15.39 24.10 0.00
N LEU A 296 14.32 24.84 -0.27
CA LEU A 296 13.30 24.40 -1.22
C LEU A 296 13.93 24.17 -2.60
N ASP A 297 14.56 25.21 -3.16
CA ASP A 297 15.00 25.22 -4.55
C ASP A 297 16.16 24.22 -4.79
N GLN A 298 17.10 24.10 -3.84
CA GLN A 298 18.32 23.30 -4.04
C GLN A 298 18.24 21.88 -3.51
N LEU A 299 17.35 21.58 -2.56
CA LEU A 299 17.34 20.27 -1.88
C LEU A 299 15.96 19.61 -1.92
N ALA A 300 14.92 20.28 -1.42
CA ALA A 300 13.61 19.66 -1.27
C ALA A 300 12.92 19.42 -2.62
N GLN A 301 12.83 20.44 -3.48
CA GLN A 301 12.21 20.33 -4.80
C GLN A 301 12.80 19.19 -5.63
N PRO A 302 14.13 19.10 -5.85
CA PRO A 302 14.69 18.04 -6.70
C PRO A 302 14.55 16.64 -6.09
N MET A 303 14.54 16.49 -4.75
CA MET A 303 14.30 15.20 -4.10
C MET A 303 12.83 14.75 -4.23
N VAL A 304 11.88 15.69 -4.10
CA VAL A 304 10.45 15.42 -4.26
C VAL A 304 10.12 15.12 -5.71
N ALA A 305 10.70 15.86 -6.66
CA ALA A 305 10.50 15.64 -8.09
C ALA A 305 10.84 14.20 -8.54
N GLY A 306 11.79 13.54 -7.86
CA GLY A 306 12.13 12.14 -8.10
C GLY A 306 11.09 11.12 -7.61
N ILE A 307 10.13 11.53 -6.78
CA ILE A 307 9.05 10.68 -6.23
C ILE A 307 7.70 11.09 -6.84
N TYR A 308 7.43 12.39 -6.84
CA TYR A 308 6.27 13.05 -7.40
C TYR A 308 6.76 14.07 -8.44
N PRO A 309 6.71 13.78 -9.75
CA PRO A 309 7.12 14.70 -10.80
C PRO A 309 6.08 15.80 -11.03
N ALA A 310 5.71 16.50 -9.95
CA ALA A 310 4.76 17.59 -9.92
C ALA A 310 5.42 18.82 -9.28
N ASP A 311 4.84 19.99 -9.52
CA ASP A 311 5.31 21.22 -8.90
C ASP A 311 5.10 21.18 -7.37
N PRO A 312 6.14 21.35 -6.55
CA PRO A 312 5.99 21.53 -5.10
C PRO A 312 5.00 22.62 -4.68
N GLU A 313 4.74 23.61 -5.56
CA GLU A 313 3.74 24.65 -5.35
C GLU A 313 2.30 24.11 -5.36
N GLU A 314 2.06 22.96 -5.96
CA GLU A 314 0.72 22.35 -6.06
C GLU A 314 0.55 21.16 -5.12
N LEU A 315 1.64 20.47 -4.78
CA LEU A 315 1.63 19.24 -3.99
C LEU A 315 1.16 19.48 -2.55
N SER A 316 0.10 18.77 -2.16
CA SER A 316 -0.37 18.69 -0.77
C SER A 316 0.68 18.03 0.12
N LEU A 317 1.14 18.73 1.15
CA LEU A 317 2.05 18.15 2.13
C LEU A 317 1.36 17.02 2.92
N ARG A 318 0.07 17.18 3.21
CA ARG A 318 -0.71 16.19 3.97
C ARG A 318 -0.80 14.87 3.20
N ALA A 319 -1.16 14.93 1.93
CA ALA A 319 -1.32 13.74 1.09
C ALA A 319 0.01 13.03 0.75
N THR A 320 1.13 13.76 0.74
CA THR A 320 2.41 13.23 0.25
C THR A 320 3.41 12.92 1.36
N PHE A 321 3.54 13.79 2.37
CA PHE A 321 4.48 13.61 3.48
C PHE A 321 3.88 14.02 4.84
N PRO A 322 2.77 13.38 5.27
CA PRO A 322 1.99 13.80 6.44
C PRO A 322 2.80 13.84 7.74
N ARG A 323 3.79 12.94 7.89
CA ARG A 323 4.67 12.89 9.07
C ARG A 323 5.39 14.21 9.39
N PHE A 324 5.63 15.08 8.40
CA PHE A 324 6.29 16.37 8.68
C PHE A 324 5.34 17.34 9.40
N LEU A 325 4.03 17.20 9.20
CA LEU A 325 3.01 17.91 9.97
C LEU A 325 3.01 17.42 11.43
N ASP A 326 3.08 16.10 11.66
CA ASP A 326 3.18 15.53 13.01
C ASP A 326 4.43 16.03 13.75
N MET A 327 5.55 16.11 13.03
CA MET A 327 6.82 16.59 13.58
C MET A 327 6.80 18.09 13.87
N GLU A 328 6.18 18.89 13.00
CA GLU A 328 5.94 20.31 13.29
C GLU A 328 5.07 20.47 14.54
N ALA A 329 3.96 19.72 14.64
CA ALA A 329 3.05 19.78 15.78
C ALA A 329 3.73 19.43 17.12
N ARG A 330 4.73 18.55 17.10
CA ARG A 330 5.54 18.17 18.28
C ARG A 330 6.64 19.18 18.64
N GLY A 331 6.60 20.38 18.06
CA GLY A 331 7.50 21.48 18.41
C GLY A 331 8.66 21.71 17.44
N GLY A 332 8.64 21.10 16.25
CA GLY A 332 9.55 21.38 15.15
C GLY A 332 10.18 20.13 14.51
N VAL A 333 10.51 20.23 13.22
CA VAL A 333 11.00 19.11 12.42
C VAL A 333 12.40 18.68 12.85
N ILE A 334 13.36 19.62 12.98
CA ILE A 334 14.73 19.28 13.40
C ILE A 334 14.72 18.66 14.80
N ARG A 335 13.96 19.23 15.73
CA ARG A 335 13.82 18.70 17.10
C ARG A 335 13.27 17.28 17.11
N SER A 336 12.22 17.03 16.34
CA SER A 336 11.61 15.71 16.20
C SER A 336 12.58 14.68 15.60
N LEU A 337 13.39 15.06 14.60
CA LEU A 337 14.40 14.18 14.02
C LEU A 337 15.52 13.84 15.00
N LEU A 338 16.00 14.84 15.76
CA LEU A 338 17.04 14.63 16.78
C LEU A 338 16.54 13.74 17.92
N ALA A 339 15.29 13.91 18.36
CA ALA A 339 14.66 13.07 19.36
C ALA A 339 14.46 11.62 18.87
N ALA A 340 13.99 11.45 17.63
CA ALA A 340 13.82 10.13 17.03
C ALA A 340 15.15 9.38 16.88
N ARG A 341 16.24 10.09 16.57
CA ARG A 341 17.59 9.51 16.48
C ARG A 341 18.10 8.94 17.80
N ARG A 342 17.82 9.59 18.93
CA ARG A 342 18.20 9.08 20.25
C ARG A 342 17.53 7.74 20.57
N LYS A 343 16.42 7.43 19.90
CA LYS A 343 15.63 6.19 20.09
C LYS A 343 15.84 5.15 18.98
N ALA A 344 16.60 5.47 17.93
CA ALA A 344 16.80 4.58 16.78
C ALA A 344 18.11 3.78 16.91
N PRO A 345 18.17 2.53 16.43
CA PRO A 345 19.43 1.81 16.30
C PRO A 345 20.41 2.58 15.41
N VAL A 346 21.71 2.43 15.68
CA VAL A 346 22.80 3.13 14.98
C VAL A 346 22.75 2.82 13.48
N VAL A 347 22.45 3.83 12.66
CA VAL A 347 22.59 3.77 11.19
C VAL A 347 24.09 3.81 10.85
N PRO A 348 24.61 2.95 9.94
CA PRO A 348 26.00 3.00 9.53
C PRO A 348 26.44 4.40 9.06
N ALA A 349 27.68 4.79 9.35
CA ALA A 349 28.25 6.04 8.86
C ALA A 349 28.34 6.04 7.32
N GLY A 350 28.14 7.20 6.67
CA GLY A 350 28.31 7.36 5.21
C GLY A 350 27.03 7.33 4.35
N THR A 351 25.83 7.20 4.93
CA THR A 351 24.56 7.22 4.16
C THR A 351 24.03 8.66 3.95
N SER A 352 23.73 9.05 2.71
CA SER A 352 23.07 10.32 2.37
C SER A 352 21.92 10.12 1.37
N GLY A 353 20.91 11.00 1.38
CA GLY A 353 19.72 10.89 0.51
C GLY A 353 18.55 10.07 1.13
N PRO A 354 17.66 9.46 0.31
CA PRO A 354 16.67 8.49 0.77
C PRO A 354 17.29 7.39 1.64
N ARG A 355 16.54 6.74 2.53
CA ARG A 355 17.02 5.57 3.31
C ARG A 355 17.27 4.39 2.37
N TYR A 356 18.37 4.39 1.62
CA TYR A 356 18.65 3.42 0.57
C TYR A 356 18.73 1.98 1.06
N GLY A 357 19.12 1.75 2.31
CA GLY A 357 19.06 0.44 2.95
C GLY A 357 17.64 -0.14 3.11
N LEU A 358 16.60 0.68 2.89
CA LEU A 358 15.19 0.26 2.87
C LEU A 358 14.66 0.09 1.45
N PHE A 359 15.44 0.34 0.39
CA PHE A 359 15.00 0.08 -0.97
C PHE A 359 15.43 -1.32 -1.40
N ALA A 360 14.50 -2.03 -1.99
CA ALA A 360 14.72 -3.34 -2.59
C ALA A 360 14.15 -3.38 -4.01
N THR A 361 14.61 -4.36 -4.76
CA THR A 361 14.13 -4.70 -6.11
C THR A 361 14.23 -6.22 -6.29
N PHE A 362 13.88 -6.72 -7.47
CA PHE A 362 14.02 -8.13 -7.79
C PHE A 362 15.28 -8.37 -8.63
N ARG A 363 16.00 -9.46 -8.37
CA ARG A 363 17.20 -9.89 -9.10
C ARG A 363 16.95 -9.91 -10.61
N HIS A 364 15.78 -10.37 -11.01
CA HIS A 364 15.37 -10.49 -12.41
C HIS A 364 14.52 -9.32 -12.92
N GLY A 365 14.53 -8.20 -12.19
CA GLY A 365 13.81 -6.97 -12.50
C GLY A 365 12.37 -6.97 -12.01
N VAL A 366 11.76 -5.80 -11.86
CA VAL A 366 10.42 -5.66 -11.29
C VAL A 366 9.36 -6.36 -12.16
N GLY A 367 9.59 -6.47 -13.46
CA GLY A 367 8.78 -7.25 -14.40
C GLY A 367 8.65 -8.73 -14.00
N SER A 368 9.68 -9.35 -13.42
CA SER A 368 9.60 -10.75 -12.96
C SER A 368 8.55 -10.96 -11.86
N PHE A 369 8.24 -9.93 -11.07
CA PHE A 369 7.17 -9.97 -10.07
C PHE A 369 5.78 -9.99 -10.73
N VAL A 370 5.62 -9.26 -11.84
CA VAL A 370 4.41 -9.29 -12.68
C VAL A 370 4.27 -10.65 -13.35
N ASP A 371 5.35 -11.17 -13.94
CA ASP A 371 5.35 -12.47 -14.61
C ASP A 371 4.92 -13.59 -13.66
N ARG A 372 5.44 -13.57 -12.42
CA ARG A 372 5.08 -14.53 -11.38
C ARG A 372 3.63 -14.41 -10.94
N LEU A 373 3.11 -13.18 -10.81
CA LEU A 373 1.69 -12.94 -10.51
C LEU A 373 0.78 -13.50 -11.61
N VAL A 374 1.09 -13.22 -12.87
CA VAL A 374 0.31 -13.70 -14.02
C VAL A 374 0.37 -15.24 -14.08
N ALA A 375 1.53 -15.84 -13.87
CA ALA A 375 1.68 -17.29 -13.80
C ALA A 375 0.83 -17.91 -12.68
N ALA A 376 0.79 -17.29 -11.49
CA ALA A 376 -0.03 -17.76 -10.36
C ALA A 376 -1.55 -17.61 -10.63
N LEU A 377 -1.94 -16.61 -11.44
CA LEU A 377 -3.32 -16.42 -11.89
C LEU A 377 -3.73 -17.44 -12.96
N GLY A 378 -2.80 -17.83 -13.83
CA GLY A 378 -3.06 -18.74 -14.94
C GLY A 378 -3.45 -18.00 -16.23
N PRO A 379 -3.40 -18.69 -17.38
CA PRO A 379 -3.36 -18.07 -18.71
C PRO A 379 -4.66 -17.35 -19.11
N ASP A 380 -5.82 -17.78 -18.60
CA ASP A 380 -7.12 -17.26 -19.04
C ASP A 380 -7.65 -16.08 -18.23
N VAL A 381 -7.03 -15.79 -17.08
CA VAL A 381 -7.50 -14.77 -16.15
C VAL A 381 -7.21 -13.37 -16.67
N VAL A 382 -6.03 -13.14 -17.25
CA VAL A 382 -5.58 -11.81 -17.68
C VAL A 382 -5.73 -11.64 -19.18
N ARG A 383 -6.65 -10.75 -19.60
CA ARG A 383 -6.98 -10.43 -20.99
C ARG A 383 -6.45 -9.04 -21.34
N CYS A 384 -5.24 -8.98 -21.88
CA CYS A 384 -4.66 -7.76 -22.45
C CYS A 384 -5.27 -7.42 -23.82
N GLY A 385 -5.20 -6.15 -24.22
CA GLY A 385 -5.85 -5.62 -25.43
C GLY A 385 -7.37 -5.54 -25.34
N ARG A 386 -7.97 -5.92 -24.20
CA ARG A 386 -9.42 -5.92 -23.97
C ARG A 386 -9.77 -4.76 -23.03
N ARG A 387 -10.06 -3.59 -23.58
CA ARG A 387 -10.52 -2.43 -22.80
C ARG A 387 -11.99 -2.57 -22.40
N VAL A 388 -12.37 -2.12 -21.22
CA VAL A 388 -13.78 -1.85 -20.89
C VAL A 388 -14.14 -0.50 -21.52
N ALA A 389 -15.13 -0.49 -22.42
CA ALA A 389 -15.62 0.71 -23.07
C ALA A 389 -16.77 1.36 -22.29
N ARG A 390 -17.65 0.53 -21.71
CA ARG A 390 -18.78 0.98 -20.89
C ARG A 390 -18.94 0.05 -19.68
N LEU A 391 -19.40 0.63 -18.58
CA LEU A 391 -19.77 -0.08 -17.38
C LEU A 391 -21.19 0.32 -17.01
N GLU A 392 -22.07 -0.66 -16.90
CA GLU A 392 -23.48 -0.47 -16.62
C GLU A 392 -23.84 -1.17 -15.31
N ARG A 393 -24.68 -0.54 -14.50
CA ARG A 393 -25.20 -1.11 -13.26
C ARG A 393 -26.69 -1.36 -13.41
N ASN A 394 -27.15 -2.55 -13.03
CA ASN A 394 -28.56 -2.89 -12.92
C ASN A 394 -28.86 -3.49 -11.54
N SER A 395 -30.10 -3.92 -11.29
CA SER A 395 -30.50 -4.52 -10.02
C SER A 395 -29.81 -5.86 -9.72
N ALA A 396 -29.28 -6.54 -10.74
CA ALA A 396 -28.63 -7.84 -10.61
C ALA A 396 -27.09 -7.77 -10.46
N GLY A 397 -26.49 -6.58 -10.63
CA GLY A 397 -25.04 -6.39 -10.53
C GLY A 397 -24.49 -5.43 -11.59
N TRP A 398 -23.36 -5.81 -12.18
CA TRP A 398 -22.61 -4.99 -13.13
C TRP A 398 -22.49 -5.69 -14.48
N THR A 399 -22.48 -4.90 -15.55
CA THR A 399 -22.20 -5.37 -16.91
C THR A 399 -21.07 -4.55 -17.49
N ALA A 400 -19.97 -5.22 -17.86
CA ALA A 400 -18.86 -4.59 -18.56
C ALA A 400 -18.97 -4.86 -20.06
N VAL A 401 -18.86 -3.81 -20.86
CA VAL A 401 -18.99 -3.88 -22.33
C VAL A 401 -17.67 -3.47 -22.96
N ASP A 402 -17.17 -4.29 -23.87
CA ASP A 402 -15.95 -3.99 -24.63
C ASP A 402 -16.26 -3.19 -25.93
N PRO A 403 -15.25 -2.73 -26.69
CA PRO A 403 -15.47 -1.89 -27.87
C PRO A 403 -16.21 -2.58 -29.01
N THR A 404 -16.25 -3.91 -29.03
CA THR A 404 -16.98 -4.69 -30.04
C THR A 404 -18.48 -4.78 -29.72
N GLY A 405 -18.87 -4.38 -28.51
CA GLY A 405 -20.23 -4.52 -27.99
C GLY A 405 -20.47 -5.81 -27.21
N ALA A 406 -19.47 -6.68 -27.08
CA ALA A 406 -19.58 -7.86 -26.23
C ALA A 406 -19.70 -7.44 -24.76
N ALA A 407 -20.71 -7.99 -24.08
CA ALA A 407 -21.07 -7.66 -22.71
C ALA A 407 -20.83 -8.87 -21.79
N ASP A 408 -20.20 -8.62 -20.64
CA ASP A 408 -19.96 -9.63 -19.60
C ASP A 408 -20.62 -9.17 -18.29
N ALA A 409 -21.63 -9.91 -17.85
CA ALA A 409 -22.30 -9.70 -16.57
C ALA A 409 -21.44 -10.26 -15.42
N VAL A 410 -21.27 -9.46 -14.37
CA VAL A 410 -20.43 -9.78 -13.20
C VAL A 410 -21.11 -9.32 -11.90
N ASP A 411 -20.81 -10.01 -10.81
CA ASP A 411 -21.36 -9.68 -9.48
C ASP A 411 -20.64 -8.47 -8.87
N ALA A 412 -19.34 -8.32 -9.18
CA ALA A 412 -18.51 -7.25 -8.65
C ALA A 412 -17.47 -6.78 -9.68
N VAL A 413 -17.08 -5.50 -9.55
CA VAL A 413 -16.08 -4.84 -10.36
C VAL A 413 -15.08 -4.07 -9.48
N ILE A 414 -13.79 -4.31 -9.71
CA ILE A 414 -12.69 -3.53 -9.13
C ILE A 414 -12.11 -2.66 -10.24
N LEU A 415 -12.17 -1.35 -10.09
CA LEU A 415 -11.51 -0.42 -11.01
C LEU A 415 -10.08 -0.15 -10.49
N ALA A 416 -9.11 -0.78 -11.14
CA ALA A 416 -7.68 -0.66 -10.88
C ALA A 416 -6.95 0.21 -11.94
N CYS A 417 -7.71 0.87 -12.82
CA CYS A 417 -7.23 1.79 -13.84
C CYS A 417 -6.99 3.20 -13.25
N ALA A 418 -6.37 4.09 -14.04
CA ALA A 418 -6.17 5.48 -13.63
C ALA A 418 -7.50 6.16 -13.26
N ALA A 419 -7.49 7.02 -12.24
CA ALA A 419 -8.72 7.63 -11.72
C ALA A 419 -9.57 8.33 -12.81
N PRO A 420 -9.02 9.07 -13.78
CA PRO A 420 -9.82 9.65 -14.86
C PRO A 420 -10.51 8.60 -15.75
N ALA A 421 -9.87 7.45 -16.00
CA ALA A 421 -10.48 6.36 -16.75
C ALA A 421 -11.62 5.71 -15.95
N ALA A 422 -11.44 5.50 -14.64
CA ALA A 422 -12.52 5.05 -13.77
C ALA A 422 -13.69 6.04 -13.74
N GLY A 423 -13.40 7.34 -13.72
CA GLY A 423 -14.41 8.40 -13.78
C GLY A 423 -15.21 8.38 -15.08
N ALA A 424 -14.56 8.13 -16.22
CA ALA A 424 -15.25 7.97 -17.50
C ALA A 424 -16.21 6.77 -17.50
N LEU A 425 -15.79 5.63 -16.93
CA LEU A 425 -16.60 4.42 -16.83
C LEU A 425 -17.81 4.59 -15.89
N LEU A 426 -17.65 5.35 -14.79
CA LEU A 426 -18.68 5.54 -13.77
C LEU A 426 -19.62 6.73 -14.05
N ARG A 427 -19.38 7.51 -15.10
CA ARG A 427 -20.22 8.66 -15.48
C ARG A 427 -21.72 8.33 -15.57
N PRO A 428 -22.15 7.19 -16.15
CA PRO A 428 -23.57 6.84 -16.20
C PRO A 428 -24.16 6.42 -14.84
N THR A 429 -23.32 6.08 -13.86
CA THR A 429 -23.75 5.52 -12.57
C THR A 429 -23.81 6.57 -11.46
N ASP A 430 -22.76 7.38 -11.30
CA ASP A 430 -22.72 8.50 -10.35
C ASP A 430 -21.90 9.65 -10.96
N ALA A 431 -22.60 10.72 -11.37
CA ALA A 431 -21.99 11.88 -12.02
C ALA A 431 -21.00 12.64 -11.11
N ARG A 432 -21.25 12.67 -9.79
CA ARG A 432 -20.36 13.35 -8.83
C ARG A 432 -19.10 12.52 -8.59
N LEU A 433 -19.24 11.21 -8.37
CA LEU A 433 -18.10 10.30 -8.28
C LEU A 433 -17.24 10.36 -9.54
N ALA A 434 -17.86 10.35 -10.72
CA ALA A 434 -17.18 10.51 -12.00
C ALA A 434 -16.40 11.83 -12.10
N SER A 435 -17.00 12.94 -11.66
CA SER A 435 -16.36 14.26 -11.64
C SER A 435 -15.15 14.31 -10.68
N LEU A 436 -15.29 13.75 -9.48
CA LEU A 436 -14.19 13.65 -8.51
C LEU A 436 -13.02 12.83 -9.05
N LEU A 437 -13.32 11.69 -9.68
CA LEU A 437 -12.32 10.80 -10.28
C LEU A 437 -11.60 11.44 -11.48
N THR A 438 -12.36 12.11 -12.36
CA THR A 438 -11.83 12.79 -13.55
C THR A 438 -10.95 13.99 -13.18
N SER A 439 -11.20 14.61 -12.03
CA SER A 439 -10.47 15.79 -11.58
C SER A 439 -9.18 15.47 -10.82
N VAL A 440 -8.82 14.19 -10.63
CA VAL A 440 -7.48 13.81 -10.13
C VAL A 440 -6.47 14.08 -11.26
N PRO A 441 -5.51 15.01 -11.08
CA PRO A 441 -4.57 15.35 -12.15
C PRO A 441 -3.55 14.23 -12.36
N TYR A 442 -3.22 13.95 -13.62
CA TYR A 442 -2.16 13.02 -13.99
C TYR A 442 -1.17 13.69 -14.93
N GLY A 443 0.10 13.64 -14.58
CA GLY A 443 1.23 14.13 -15.37
C GLY A 443 1.81 13.06 -16.30
N ALA A 444 2.51 13.54 -17.32
CA ALA A 444 3.37 12.72 -18.15
C ALA A 444 4.78 12.64 -17.54
N VAL A 445 5.42 11.50 -17.71
CA VAL A 445 6.84 11.29 -17.37
C VAL A 445 7.49 10.41 -18.43
N ALA A 446 8.79 10.59 -18.65
CA ALA A 446 9.57 9.66 -19.45
C ALA A 446 10.83 9.22 -18.72
N THR A 447 11.29 8.01 -19.06
CA THR A 447 12.56 7.48 -18.60
C THR A 447 13.41 7.13 -19.82
N VAL A 448 14.71 7.37 -19.69
CA VAL A 448 15.70 7.03 -20.72
C VAL A 448 16.78 6.21 -20.07
N ASN A 449 16.81 4.92 -20.42
CA ASN A 449 17.90 4.03 -20.03
C ASN A 449 19.05 4.22 -21.03
N VAL A 450 20.25 4.50 -20.53
CA VAL A 450 21.44 4.78 -21.34
C VAL A 450 22.51 3.76 -20.98
N ALA A 451 22.87 2.92 -21.94
CA ALA A 451 23.96 1.96 -21.79
C ALA A 451 25.27 2.58 -22.30
N VAL A 452 26.30 2.58 -21.46
CA VAL A 452 27.58 3.22 -21.76
C VAL A 452 28.72 2.29 -21.35
N ARG A 453 29.79 2.26 -22.14
CA ARG A 453 31.05 1.63 -21.72
C ARG A 453 31.69 2.44 -20.60
N ARG A 454 32.15 1.78 -19.54
CA ARG A 454 32.68 2.45 -18.34
C ARG A 454 33.84 3.39 -18.65
N GLU A 455 34.68 3.05 -19.63
CA GLU A 455 35.81 3.87 -20.11
C GLU A 455 35.39 5.19 -20.79
N ARG A 456 34.16 5.27 -21.29
CA ARG A 456 33.60 6.48 -21.96
C ARG A 456 32.85 7.40 -20.99
N LEU A 457 33.02 7.17 -19.70
CA LEU A 457 32.45 7.97 -18.61
C LEU A 457 33.57 8.59 -17.78
N ARG A 458 33.59 9.92 -17.73
CA ARG A 458 34.55 10.66 -16.90
C ARG A 458 34.18 10.60 -15.42
N HIS A 459 32.88 10.64 -15.10
CA HIS A 459 32.43 10.56 -13.72
C HIS A 459 32.73 9.17 -13.11
N PRO A 460 33.21 9.08 -11.86
CA PRO A 460 33.57 7.81 -11.23
C PRO A 460 32.37 6.88 -10.97
N LEU A 461 31.15 7.45 -10.92
CA LEU A 461 29.90 6.82 -10.50
C LEU A 461 29.94 6.31 -9.05
N ASP A 462 30.57 7.08 -8.17
CA ASP A 462 30.75 6.81 -6.74
C ASP A 462 29.49 7.13 -5.89
N GLY A 463 28.31 6.85 -6.43
CA GLY A 463 27.02 7.03 -5.76
C GLY A 463 25.88 6.33 -6.51
N PHE A 464 24.65 6.47 -6.05
CA PHE A 464 23.47 5.90 -6.71
C PHE A 464 22.87 6.76 -7.80
N GLY A 465 23.30 8.01 -7.91
CA GLY A 465 22.77 8.93 -8.90
C GLY A 465 22.67 10.36 -8.40
N PHE A 466 22.01 11.18 -9.21
CA PHE A 466 21.83 12.60 -8.92
C PHE A 466 20.43 13.10 -9.23
N VAL A 467 20.06 14.21 -8.61
CA VAL A 467 18.84 14.98 -8.91
C VAL A 467 19.22 16.38 -9.38
N VAL A 468 18.35 16.97 -10.19
CA VAL A 468 18.59 18.28 -10.81
C VAL A 468 17.51 19.27 -10.35
N PRO A 469 17.90 20.31 -9.60
CA PRO A 469 17.01 21.43 -9.29
C PRO A 469 16.37 22.03 -10.53
N ALA A 470 15.08 22.40 -10.46
CA ALA A 470 14.36 23.00 -11.59
C ALA A 470 15.01 24.32 -12.07
N ASN A 471 15.67 25.05 -11.17
CA ASN A 471 16.38 26.29 -11.51
C ASN A 471 17.67 26.07 -12.34
N GLU A 472 18.17 24.84 -12.47
CA GLU A 472 19.26 24.50 -13.40
C GLU A 472 18.77 24.42 -14.86
N LYS A 473 17.44 24.48 -15.09
CA LYS A 473 16.80 24.51 -16.42
C LYS A 473 17.26 23.39 -17.36
N ARG A 474 17.38 22.18 -16.81
CA ARG A 474 17.76 20.96 -17.52
C ARG A 474 16.53 20.12 -17.87
N VAL A 475 16.65 19.25 -18.87
CA VAL A 475 15.58 18.30 -19.23
C VAL A 475 15.61 17.05 -18.34
N VAL A 476 16.81 16.64 -17.93
CA VAL A 476 17.00 15.57 -16.95
C VAL A 476 16.68 16.13 -15.57
N THR A 477 15.64 15.59 -14.92
CA THR A 477 15.26 15.96 -13.55
C THR A 477 16.01 15.13 -12.51
N GLY A 478 16.52 13.97 -12.91
CA GLY A 478 17.41 13.14 -12.12
C GLY A 478 17.92 11.96 -12.94
N CYS A 479 18.98 11.31 -12.46
CA CYS A 479 19.55 10.13 -13.10
C CYS A 479 20.00 9.14 -12.04
N THR A 480 19.51 7.90 -12.12
CA THR A 480 19.99 6.79 -11.29
C THR A 480 21.13 6.07 -12.01
N PHE A 481 22.18 5.72 -11.28
CA PHE A 481 23.26 4.85 -11.76
C PHE A 481 22.85 3.40 -11.47
N SER A 482 21.94 2.88 -12.29
CA SER A 482 21.23 1.61 -12.05
C SER A 482 22.17 0.44 -11.77
N SER A 483 23.28 0.33 -12.52
CA SER A 483 24.29 -0.71 -12.35
C SER A 483 25.18 -0.55 -11.12
N VAL A 484 25.20 0.63 -10.51
CA VAL A 484 25.88 0.87 -9.23
C VAL A 484 24.91 0.64 -8.06
N LYS A 485 23.65 1.04 -8.23
CA LYS A 485 22.61 0.92 -7.20
C LYS A 485 22.23 -0.53 -6.92
N PHE A 486 22.10 -1.35 -7.96
CA PHE A 486 21.70 -2.74 -7.86
C PHE A 486 22.64 -3.65 -8.65
N ASP A 487 23.07 -4.73 -8.01
CA ASP A 487 23.92 -5.74 -8.65
C ASP A 487 23.16 -6.47 -9.77
N GLY A 488 23.88 -6.88 -10.81
CA GLY A 488 23.31 -7.66 -11.93
C GLY A 488 22.46 -6.84 -12.92
N ARG A 489 22.54 -5.50 -12.91
CA ARG A 489 21.88 -4.64 -13.92
C ARG A 489 22.71 -4.43 -15.18
N ALA A 490 24.04 -4.53 -15.09
CA ALA A 490 24.93 -4.48 -16.24
C ALA A 490 26.15 -5.39 -16.00
N PRO A 491 26.75 -5.96 -17.07
CA PRO A 491 27.99 -6.72 -16.95
C PRO A 491 29.18 -5.82 -16.62
N GLU A 492 30.31 -6.42 -16.25
CA GLU A 492 31.55 -5.70 -16.00
C GLU A 492 31.99 -4.88 -17.23
N GLY A 493 32.58 -3.70 -16.99
CA GLY A 493 32.95 -2.76 -18.05
C GLY A 493 31.80 -1.95 -18.64
N TRP A 494 30.56 -2.18 -18.20
CA TRP A 494 29.39 -1.40 -18.59
C TRP A 494 28.82 -0.58 -17.43
N ALA A 495 28.17 0.52 -17.78
CA ALA A 495 27.33 1.30 -16.88
C ALA A 495 25.94 1.44 -17.48
N LEU A 496 24.92 1.20 -16.65
CA LEU A 496 23.53 1.52 -16.98
C LEU A 496 23.12 2.76 -16.20
N LEU A 497 22.83 3.83 -16.94
CA LEU A 497 22.26 5.06 -16.40
C LEU A 497 20.76 5.09 -16.70
N ARG A 498 19.99 5.70 -15.82
CA ARG A 498 18.54 5.85 -15.99
C ARG A 498 18.15 7.29 -15.71
N ALA A 499 17.99 8.06 -16.77
CA ALA A 499 17.57 9.46 -16.71
C ALA A 499 16.04 9.55 -16.61
N PHE A 500 15.55 10.42 -15.74
CA PHE A 500 14.17 10.82 -15.63
C PHE A 500 14.01 12.16 -16.34
N VAL A 501 12.98 12.25 -17.19
CA VAL A 501 12.71 13.41 -18.03
C VAL A 501 11.33 13.94 -17.70
N GLY A 502 11.27 15.25 -17.48
CA GLY A 502 10.04 15.97 -17.14
C GLY A 502 9.95 17.29 -17.91
N GLY A 503 8.79 17.94 -17.80
CA GLY A 503 8.57 19.25 -18.39
C GLY A 503 8.25 19.23 -19.90
N PRO A 504 8.33 20.39 -20.57
CA PRO A 504 7.80 20.57 -21.93
C PRO A 504 8.43 19.66 -23.01
N VAL A 505 9.67 19.19 -22.80
CA VAL A 505 10.36 18.29 -23.74
C VAL A 505 9.63 16.96 -23.94
N LEU A 506 8.73 16.58 -23.04
CA LEU A 506 7.89 15.39 -23.18
C LEU A 506 6.92 15.47 -24.38
N ALA A 507 6.65 16.66 -24.93
CA ALA A 507 5.88 16.84 -26.14
C ALA A 507 6.71 16.75 -27.43
N GLU A 508 8.05 16.79 -27.32
CA GLU A 508 8.95 16.75 -28.47
C GLU A 508 9.08 15.33 -29.05
N PRO A 509 9.44 15.19 -30.34
CA PRO A 509 9.79 13.91 -30.95
C PRO A 509 10.97 13.22 -30.24
N ASP A 510 11.05 11.90 -30.38
CA ASP A 510 12.03 11.06 -29.66
C ASP A 510 13.47 11.52 -29.87
N ASP A 511 13.89 11.81 -31.10
CA ASP A 511 15.26 12.25 -31.39
C ASP A 511 15.63 13.55 -30.66
N ARG A 512 14.71 14.53 -30.62
CA ARG A 512 14.93 15.81 -29.92
C ARG A 512 15.04 15.63 -28.41
N LEU A 513 14.20 14.75 -27.84
CA LEU A 513 14.24 14.42 -26.42
C LEU A 513 15.54 13.70 -26.08
N LEU A 514 15.93 12.69 -26.86
CA LEU A 514 17.15 11.92 -26.67
C LEU A 514 18.40 12.81 -26.78
N ASP A 515 18.44 13.74 -27.74
CA ASP A 515 19.53 14.71 -27.89
C ASP A 515 19.63 15.67 -26.70
N ALA A 516 18.50 16.08 -26.13
CA ALA A 516 18.49 16.88 -24.92
C ALA A 516 19.04 16.09 -23.71
N VAL A 517 18.65 14.83 -23.55
CA VAL A 517 19.19 13.94 -22.52
C VAL A 517 20.69 13.70 -22.70
N ARG A 518 21.16 13.46 -23.93
CA ARG A 518 22.60 13.31 -24.24
C ARG A 518 23.40 14.54 -23.82
N ARG A 519 22.90 15.74 -24.10
CA ARG A 519 23.56 16.99 -23.71
C ARG A 519 23.69 17.09 -22.19
N ASP A 520 22.61 16.85 -21.45
CA ASP A 520 22.65 16.91 -19.98
C ASP A 520 23.55 15.84 -19.37
N LEU A 521 23.52 14.61 -19.85
CA LEU A 521 24.39 13.53 -19.36
C LEU A 521 25.87 13.77 -19.69
N ARG A 522 26.18 14.34 -20.86
CA ARG A 522 27.53 14.78 -21.20
C ARG A 522 28.02 15.88 -20.26
N ASP A 523 27.18 16.88 -19.98
CA ASP A 523 27.54 17.97 -19.08
C ASP A 523 27.81 17.48 -17.65
N PHE A 524 26.94 16.62 -17.11
CA PHE A 524 27.04 16.18 -15.71
C PHE A 524 28.00 15.02 -15.48
N LEU A 525 28.06 14.05 -16.39
CA LEU A 525 28.80 12.81 -16.20
C LEU A 525 30.00 12.67 -17.13
N GLY A 526 30.14 13.55 -18.13
CA GLY A 526 31.14 13.42 -19.17
C GLY A 526 30.92 12.16 -20.00
N VAL A 527 29.67 11.83 -20.32
CA VAL A 527 29.34 10.76 -21.27
C VAL A 527 29.82 11.17 -22.66
N GLU A 528 30.83 10.47 -23.18
CA GLU A 528 31.39 10.78 -24.49
C GLU A 528 30.53 10.20 -25.62
N ARG A 529 30.14 8.92 -25.47
CA ARG A 529 29.25 8.22 -26.40
C ARG A 529 28.58 7.03 -25.71
N GLU A 530 27.26 6.94 -25.83
CA GLU A 530 26.47 5.78 -25.45
C GLU A 530 26.44 4.69 -26.53
N GLU A 531 26.20 3.45 -26.12
CA GLU A 531 26.03 2.32 -27.04
C GLU A 531 24.58 2.25 -27.54
N TRP A 532 23.62 2.54 -26.66
CA TRP A 532 22.21 2.69 -27.00
C TRP A 532 21.46 3.47 -25.92
N MET A 533 20.30 4.02 -26.32
CA MET A 533 19.30 4.61 -25.43
C MET A 533 17.96 3.93 -25.64
N GLU A 534 17.26 3.64 -24.56
CA GLU A 534 15.89 3.12 -24.58
C GLU A 534 14.97 4.14 -23.90
N LEU A 535 14.08 4.74 -24.69
CA LEU A 535 13.08 5.69 -24.23
C LEU A 535 11.77 4.97 -23.88
N ARG A 536 11.20 5.32 -22.74
CA ARG A 536 9.84 4.95 -22.35
C ARG A 536 9.05 6.19 -21.93
N ARG A 537 7.89 6.38 -22.55
CA ARG A 537 6.95 7.48 -22.29
C ARG A 537 5.75 6.95 -21.53
N TYR A 538 5.31 7.68 -20.53
CA TYR A 538 4.16 7.35 -19.70
C TYR A 538 3.21 8.55 -19.66
N PRO A 539 2.41 8.77 -20.72
CA PRO A 539 1.43 9.84 -20.74
C PRO A 539 0.32 9.53 -19.73
N GLY A 540 0.02 10.48 -18.84
CA GLY A 540 -1.09 10.36 -17.90
C GLY A 540 -0.96 9.18 -16.93
N ALA A 541 0.26 8.77 -16.56
CA ALA A 541 0.49 7.65 -15.66
C ALA A 541 0.75 8.06 -14.20
N MET A 542 1.15 9.31 -13.98
CA MET A 542 1.61 9.78 -12.68
C MET A 542 0.60 10.72 -12.03
N PRO A 543 -0.12 10.32 -10.98
CA PRO A 543 -1.08 11.18 -10.31
C PRO A 543 -0.38 12.28 -9.50
N HIS A 544 -0.96 13.47 -9.48
CA HIS A 544 -0.51 14.59 -8.65
C HIS A 544 -1.44 14.73 -7.46
N TYR A 545 -0.89 14.60 -6.24
CA TYR A 545 -1.66 14.76 -5.02
C TYR A 545 -1.68 16.24 -4.64
N THR A 546 -2.56 17.00 -5.29
CA THR A 546 -2.67 18.45 -5.10
C THR A 546 -3.37 18.80 -3.79
N LEU A 547 -3.43 20.10 -3.44
CA LEU A 547 -4.26 20.56 -2.32
C LEU A 547 -5.69 19.99 -2.38
N GLY A 548 -6.19 19.54 -1.23
CA GLY A 548 -7.52 18.94 -1.10
C GLY A 548 -7.62 17.50 -1.62
N HIS A 549 -6.49 16.85 -1.90
CA HIS A 549 -6.47 15.46 -2.40
C HIS A 549 -7.07 14.47 -1.40
N GLU A 550 -6.77 14.61 -0.10
CA GLU A 550 -7.30 13.69 0.90
C GLU A 550 -8.83 13.80 1.05
N GLU A 551 -9.36 15.02 1.09
CA GLU A 551 -10.79 15.28 1.15
C GLU A 551 -11.50 14.75 -0.11
N ARG A 552 -10.91 14.97 -1.29
CA ARG A 552 -11.40 14.41 -2.56
C ARG A 552 -11.42 12.89 -2.54
N VAL A 553 -10.33 12.26 -2.09
CA VAL A 553 -10.22 10.80 -2.00
C VAL A 553 -11.21 10.23 -0.98
N ALA A 554 -11.43 10.91 0.14
CA ALA A 554 -12.44 10.51 1.11
C ALA A 554 -13.85 10.47 0.48
N GLU A 555 -14.26 11.55 -0.21
CA GLU A 555 -15.57 11.59 -0.89
C GLU A 555 -15.67 10.54 -2.01
N ILE A 556 -14.58 10.30 -2.76
CA ILE A 556 -14.52 9.24 -3.78
C ILE A 556 -14.83 7.88 -3.16
N PHE A 557 -14.17 7.52 -2.06
CA PHE A 557 -14.39 6.22 -1.43
C PHE A 557 -15.73 6.11 -0.73
N GLU A 558 -16.23 7.19 -0.12
CA GLU A 558 -17.58 7.23 0.46
C GLU A 558 -18.64 6.88 -0.60
N ARG A 559 -18.61 7.57 -1.74
CA ARG A 559 -19.53 7.34 -2.86
C ARG A 559 -19.36 5.97 -3.50
N ALA A 560 -18.11 5.55 -3.73
CA ALA A 560 -17.84 4.23 -4.30
C ALA A 560 -18.33 3.10 -3.37
N ASN A 561 -18.15 3.25 -2.06
CA ASN A 561 -18.61 2.27 -1.07
C ASN A 561 -20.15 2.18 -0.99
N ALA A 562 -20.86 3.26 -1.33
CA ALA A 562 -22.33 3.26 -1.43
C ALA A 562 -22.85 2.51 -2.68
N LEU A 563 -21.98 2.06 -3.58
CA LEU A 563 -22.33 1.29 -4.78
C LEU A 563 -21.97 -0.19 -4.59
N PRO A 564 -22.96 -1.08 -4.34
CA PRO A 564 -22.69 -2.49 -4.13
C PRO A 564 -21.94 -3.16 -5.27
N GLY A 565 -20.95 -3.98 -4.92
CA GLY A 565 -20.10 -4.69 -5.86
C GLY A 565 -19.02 -3.83 -6.53
N LEU A 566 -18.91 -2.53 -6.21
CA LEU A 566 -17.83 -1.67 -6.72
C LEU A 566 -16.70 -1.51 -5.69
N ALA A 567 -15.46 -1.57 -6.16
CA ALA A 567 -14.33 -1.03 -5.39
C ALA A 567 -13.31 -0.35 -6.31
N LEU A 568 -12.51 0.54 -5.72
CA LEU A 568 -11.47 1.31 -6.40
C LEU A 568 -10.10 0.99 -5.80
N CYS A 569 -9.07 0.85 -6.64
CA CYS A 569 -7.68 0.77 -6.20
C CYS A 569 -6.73 1.35 -7.27
N GLY A 570 -5.48 1.58 -6.89
CA GLY A 570 -4.47 2.13 -7.80
C GLY A 570 -3.72 3.33 -7.20
N ASN A 571 -2.80 3.86 -7.99
CA ASN A 571 -1.87 4.91 -7.56
C ASN A 571 -2.53 6.29 -7.39
N GLY A 572 -3.74 6.50 -7.91
CA GLY A 572 -4.45 7.78 -7.86
C GLY A 572 -5.03 8.17 -6.50
N TYR A 573 -4.88 7.33 -5.47
CA TYR A 573 -5.64 7.45 -4.24
C TYR A 573 -4.75 7.63 -3.00
N ARG A 574 -4.40 6.53 -2.33
CA ARG A 574 -3.79 6.51 -0.99
C ARG A 574 -2.29 6.15 -1.00
N GLY A 575 -1.62 6.32 -2.14
CA GLY A 575 -0.19 6.06 -2.30
C GLY A 575 0.18 5.65 -3.73
N ILE A 576 1.32 6.15 -4.21
CA ILE A 576 1.82 5.90 -5.58
C ILE A 576 2.73 4.66 -5.64
N GLY A 577 3.36 4.30 -4.52
CA GLY A 577 4.38 3.25 -4.48
C GLY A 577 3.82 1.87 -4.80
N LEU A 578 4.69 0.99 -5.30
CA LEU A 578 4.35 -0.41 -5.56
C LEU A 578 3.72 -1.11 -4.32
N PRO A 579 4.25 -0.97 -3.09
CA PRO A 579 3.61 -1.55 -1.91
C PRO A 579 2.22 -0.98 -1.61
N ASP A 580 2.00 0.32 -1.85
CA ASP A 580 0.70 0.96 -1.63
C ASP A 580 -0.34 0.43 -2.61
N CYS A 581 0.05 0.25 -3.88
CA CYS A 581 -0.81 -0.32 -4.91
C CYS A 581 -1.17 -1.79 -4.62
N VAL A 582 -0.21 -2.59 -4.13
CA VAL A 582 -0.47 -3.97 -3.69
C VAL A 582 -1.49 -3.99 -2.55
N ALA A 583 -1.26 -3.21 -1.49
CA ALA A 583 -2.16 -3.11 -0.34
C ALA A 583 -3.56 -2.63 -0.74
N GLY A 584 -3.63 -1.61 -1.61
CA GLY A 584 -4.90 -1.11 -2.12
C GLY A 584 -5.67 -2.13 -2.97
N GLY A 585 -4.95 -2.97 -3.73
CA GLY A 585 -5.55 -4.08 -4.47
C GLY A 585 -6.17 -5.14 -3.55
N GLU A 586 -5.45 -5.55 -2.51
CA GLU A 586 -5.93 -6.53 -1.51
C GLU A 586 -7.14 -5.99 -0.73
N GLU A 587 -7.11 -4.72 -0.32
CA GLU A 587 -8.22 -4.04 0.35
C GLU A 587 -9.48 -3.96 -0.54
N ALA A 588 -9.33 -3.70 -1.85
CA ALA A 588 -10.45 -3.58 -2.77
C ALA A 588 -11.25 -4.88 -2.91
N VAL A 589 -10.59 -6.05 -2.83
CA VAL A 589 -11.26 -7.36 -2.85
C VAL A 589 -12.23 -7.51 -1.68
N ARG A 590 -11.77 -7.19 -0.47
CA ARG A 590 -12.59 -7.27 0.75
C ARG A 590 -13.87 -6.43 0.59
N ARG A 591 -13.76 -5.24 0.02
CA ARG A 591 -14.91 -4.34 -0.20
C ARG A 591 -15.86 -4.85 -1.27
N ALA A 592 -15.34 -5.16 -2.46
CA ALA A 592 -16.13 -5.57 -3.61
C ALA A 592 -16.94 -6.84 -3.33
N LEU A 593 -16.33 -7.81 -2.62
CA LEU A 593 -16.98 -9.08 -2.31
C LEU A 593 -17.95 -9.03 -1.11
N ARG A 594 -17.77 -8.09 -0.17
CA ARG A 594 -18.69 -7.90 0.97
C ARG A 594 -20.00 -7.25 0.53
N THR A 595 -19.94 -6.15 -0.21
CA THR A 595 -21.15 -5.40 -0.58
C THR A 595 -22.01 -6.12 -1.62
N ALA A 596 -21.41 -6.98 -2.45
CA ALA A 596 -22.15 -7.86 -3.35
C ALA A 596 -23.03 -8.89 -2.62
N ASN A 597 -22.72 -9.24 -1.36
CA ASN A 597 -23.54 -10.15 -0.56
C ASN A 597 -24.81 -9.49 -0.04
N ALA A 598 -24.73 -8.22 0.39
CA ALA A 598 -25.87 -7.49 0.97
C ALA A 598 -27.06 -7.37 0.00
N VAL A 599 -26.80 -7.13 -1.29
CA VAL A 599 -27.86 -7.02 -2.31
C VAL A 599 -28.58 -8.35 -2.56
N LYS A 600 -27.87 -9.47 -2.44
CA LYS A 600 -28.47 -10.81 -2.59
C LYS A 600 -29.31 -11.22 -1.37
N GLU A 601 -29.13 -10.58 -0.22
CA GLU A 601 -29.97 -10.85 0.97
C GLU A 601 -31.28 -10.05 0.92
N GLU A 602 -31.26 -8.79 0.46
CA GLU A 602 -32.46 -7.95 0.33
C GLU A 602 -33.41 -8.39 -0.80
N SER A 603 -32.90 -9.06 -1.84
CA SER A 603 -33.71 -9.51 -2.98
C SER A 603 -34.54 -10.78 -2.69
N PHE A 604 -34.35 -11.41 -1.53
CA PHE A 604 -34.97 -12.67 -1.13
C PHE A 604 -35.78 -12.56 0.19
N ALA A 605 -35.91 -11.36 0.74
CA ALA A 605 -36.88 -11.02 1.79
C ALA A 605 -38.10 -10.34 1.16
#